data_AF-A0A285VHK9-F1
#
_entry.id   AF-A0A285VHK9-F1
#
_cell.length_a   1.000
_cell.length_b   1.000
_cell.length_c   1.000
_cell.angle_alpha   90.00
_cell.angle_beta   90.00
_cell.angle_gamma   90.00
#
_symmetry.space_group_name_H-M   'P 1'
#
loop_
_entity.id
_entity.type
_entity.pdbx_description
1 polymer ?
#
loop_
_entity_poly.entity_id
_entity_poly.type
_entity_poly.pdbx_seq_one_letter_code
_entity_poly.pdbx_strand_id
1 'polypeptide(L)'
;MPPTAPSTAGAPVEPLPTSVTGFVGAADAGPVDTPVTVTSAADYHATFGPSLDADRPLGHAVDLFFANGGRSAVVVRAGGPAPGQLAPHEGPGGVHALDGSGVTVLALPGLTAAHPDQVRVALRRCAADRAVLLLDLPPDPWGPGTEALLREVTEHRERAAAYHPWVVAGGVTVPPSGAVAGVIARTDAERGVWKAPAGVALSGVDALAEALDDEENDRHVQAGVNALREFPGRGRLVWGARTLAAAESVEPASRYLNVRRLTDHVLTSLTAGLTFVRSEADDAALWARVRQLTEDFLHRLWLQGALQGTKAEHAFGVRCGLGETMTEADVLAGHLVLTLWLAPLKPAEFDAHTLRLQAGMPSASPGPVRRGRPVKPSTPSTPATSVGAARTAVHRVDLSQVVSSYIGETEKNLNRILDEAERSGEALLLDEGDALLGRRTEVSGSHDRYANLETAYLLEQLARERGVEVRWQGKGLRRRPPPDPDEP
;
A
#
# COMPACT_ATOMS: atom_id res chain seq x y z
N MET A 1 -33.69 -5.62 37.42
CA MET A 1 -33.68 -5.86 35.96
C MET A 1 -33.01 -4.68 35.32
N PRO A 2 -31.89 -4.85 34.58
CA PRO A 2 -31.36 -3.76 33.78
C PRO A 2 -32.37 -3.47 32.65
N PRO A 3 -32.48 -2.22 32.18
CA PRO A 3 -33.33 -1.91 31.05
C PRO A 3 -32.85 -2.70 29.83
N THR A 4 -33.75 -3.46 29.20
CA THR A 4 -33.52 -4.09 27.90
C THR A 4 -33.17 -2.99 26.91
N ALA A 5 -31.94 -3.00 26.39
CA ALA A 5 -31.54 -2.14 25.30
C ALA A 5 -32.55 -2.31 24.15
N PRO A 6 -32.89 -1.23 23.42
CA PRO A 6 -33.79 -1.34 22.27
C PRO A 6 -33.23 -2.39 21.30
N SER A 7 -34.11 -3.25 20.79
CA SER A 7 -33.74 -4.27 19.81
C SER A 7 -33.08 -3.58 18.61
N THR A 8 -31.80 -3.87 18.37
CA THR A 8 -31.05 -3.43 17.18
C THR A 8 -31.39 -4.28 15.95
N ALA A 9 -32.42 -5.14 16.04
CA ALA A 9 -32.84 -6.02 14.95
C ALA A 9 -33.21 -5.21 13.70
N GLY A 10 -32.38 -5.32 12.67
CA GLY A 10 -32.57 -4.60 11.40
C GLY A 10 -31.90 -3.22 11.31
N ALA A 11 -31.08 -2.82 12.28
CA ALA A 11 -30.24 -1.63 12.11
C ALA A 11 -29.17 -1.86 11.02
N PRO A 12 -28.78 -0.83 10.26
CA PRO A 12 -27.65 -0.92 9.34
C PRO A 12 -26.38 -1.41 10.04
N VAL A 13 -25.61 -2.28 9.38
CA VAL A 13 -24.32 -2.72 9.92
C VAL A 13 -23.34 -1.56 9.89
N GLU A 14 -22.82 -1.14 11.03
CA GLU A 14 -21.83 -0.06 11.07
C GLU A 14 -20.39 -0.59 10.94
N PRO A 15 -19.50 0.11 10.21
CA PRO A 15 -18.10 -0.28 10.14
C PRO A 15 -17.43 -0.10 11.50
N LEU A 16 -16.69 -1.12 11.94
CA LEU A 16 -15.87 -1.04 13.15
C LEU A 16 -14.53 -0.31 12.92
N PRO A 17 -13.88 0.21 13.98
CA PRO A 17 -12.56 0.81 13.86
C PRO A 17 -11.56 -0.12 13.16
N THR A 18 -10.74 0.44 12.26
CA THR A 18 -9.81 -0.34 11.41
C THR A 18 -8.38 -0.40 11.94
N SER A 19 -8.01 0.51 12.85
CA SER A 19 -6.63 0.75 13.29
C SER A 19 -6.48 0.98 14.80
N VAL A 20 -7.10 0.12 15.60
CA VAL A 20 -6.77 0.04 17.04
C VAL A 20 -5.50 -0.80 17.16
N THR A 21 -4.40 -0.17 17.57
CA THR A 21 -3.10 -0.83 17.63
C THR A 21 -2.82 -1.39 19.02
N GLY A 22 -2.58 -2.70 19.12
CA GLY A 22 -2.10 -3.35 20.33
C GLY A 22 -0.58 -3.27 20.39
N PHE A 23 -0.02 -2.84 21.52
CA PHE A 23 1.40 -2.95 21.81
C PHE A 23 1.60 -3.81 23.05
N VAL A 24 2.50 -4.80 22.95
CA VAL A 24 2.91 -5.61 24.10
C VAL A 24 4.42 -5.56 24.21
N GLY A 25 4.93 -5.23 25.40
CA GLY A 25 6.37 -5.15 25.64
C GLY A 25 6.72 -4.74 27.06
N ALA A 26 8.01 -4.54 27.30
CA ALA A 26 8.52 -4.06 28.58
C ALA A 26 8.33 -2.55 28.73
N ALA A 27 7.86 -2.10 29.89
CA ALA A 27 7.75 -0.70 30.28
C ALA A 27 8.23 -0.49 31.72
N ASP A 28 8.64 0.74 32.05
CA ASP A 28 9.20 1.10 33.36
C ASP A 28 8.15 1.08 34.48
N ALA A 29 6.96 1.59 34.19
CA ALA A 29 5.87 1.75 35.13
C ALA A 29 4.54 1.26 34.55
N GLY A 30 3.46 1.42 35.29
CA GLY A 30 2.12 1.04 34.85
C GLY A 30 1.73 -0.39 35.23
N PRO A 31 0.44 -0.71 35.08
CA PRO A 31 -0.11 -1.99 35.50
C PRO A 31 0.44 -3.12 34.63
N VAL A 32 0.87 -4.19 35.28
CA VAL A 32 1.39 -5.40 34.64
C VAL A 32 0.22 -6.20 34.07
N ASP A 33 0.39 -6.75 32.88
CA ASP A 33 -0.53 -7.70 32.24
C ASP A 33 -1.98 -7.20 32.15
N THR A 34 -2.13 -5.88 32.15
CA THR A 34 -3.41 -5.19 32.12
C THR A 34 -3.44 -4.28 30.89
N PRO A 35 -4.43 -4.41 30.00
CA PRO A 35 -4.53 -3.53 28.83
C PRO A 35 -4.91 -2.12 29.27
N VAL A 36 -4.14 -1.14 28.83
CA VAL A 36 -4.44 0.29 29.02
C VAL A 36 -4.58 0.97 27.68
N THR A 37 -5.72 1.59 27.44
CA THR A 37 -5.91 2.43 26.26
C THR A 37 -5.23 3.78 26.46
N VAL A 38 -4.38 4.17 25.50
CA VAL A 38 -3.71 5.47 25.45
C VAL A 38 -4.04 6.15 24.12
N THR A 39 -4.24 7.47 24.16
CA THR A 39 -4.65 8.26 22.97
C THR A 39 -3.59 9.26 22.53
N SER A 40 -2.48 9.36 23.26
CA SER A 40 -1.31 10.16 22.91
C SER A 40 -0.02 9.58 23.50
N ALA A 41 1.13 10.01 22.99
CA ALA A 41 2.43 9.68 23.59
C ALA A 41 2.53 10.22 25.03
N ALA A 42 1.93 11.38 25.32
CA ALA A 42 1.89 11.93 26.67
C ALA A 42 1.09 11.03 27.64
N ASP A 43 -0.05 10.47 27.20
CA ASP A 43 -0.84 9.51 27.99
C ASP A 43 -0.03 8.24 28.30
N TYR A 44 0.72 7.76 27.29
CA TYR A 44 1.63 6.64 27.46
C TYR A 44 2.69 6.95 28.51
N HIS A 45 3.43 8.06 28.38
CA HIS A 45 4.50 8.40 29.31
C HIS A 45 3.99 8.63 30.73
N ALA A 46 2.80 9.21 30.89
CA ALA A 46 2.18 9.40 32.20
C ALA A 46 1.86 8.08 32.90
N THR A 47 1.59 7.01 32.15
CA THR A 47 1.20 5.70 32.68
C THR A 47 2.38 4.74 32.82
N PHE A 48 3.22 4.67 31.78
CA PHE A 48 4.23 3.63 31.59
C PHE A 48 5.67 4.11 31.75
N GLY A 49 5.88 5.42 31.86
CA GLY A 49 7.20 6.04 31.96
C GLY A 49 7.79 6.47 30.61
N PRO A 50 8.97 7.12 30.65
CA PRO A 50 9.63 7.66 29.46
C PRO A 50 10.23 6.59 28.53
N SER A 51 10.47 6.96 27.28
CA SER A 51 11.19 6.15 26.29
C SER A 51 12.69 6.36 26.43
N LEU A 52 13.42 5.47 27.11
CA LEU A 52 14.82 5.76 27.43
C LEU A 52 15.86 4.83 26.78
N ASP A 53 15.54 3.54 26.51
CA ASP A 53 16.59 2.57 26.16
C ASP A 53 16.26 1.68 24.95
N ALA A 54 17.28 1.38 24.13
CA ALA A 54 17.19 0.50 22.97
C ALA A 54 16.73 -0.94 23.31
N ASP A 55 17.09 -1.40 24.52
CA ASP A 55 16.76 -2.75 25.01
C ASP A 55 15.28 -2.91 25.37
N ARG A 56 14.55 -1.79 25.52
CA ARG A 56 13.11 -1.77 25.87
C ARG A 56 12.37 -0.83 24.91
N PRO A 57 12.22 -1.22 23.64
CA PRO A 57 11.79 -0.32 22.58
C PRO A 57 10.30 0.04 22.59
N LEU A 58 9.52 -0.44 23.58
CA LEU A 58 8.08 -0.20 23.64
C LEU A 58 7.73 1.30 23.63
N GLY A 59 8.43 2.10 24.44
CA GLY A 59 8.20 3.55 24.48
C GLY A 59 8.46 4.21 23.13
N HIS A 60 9.63 3.94 22.53
CA HIS A 60 9.97 4.46 21.20
C HIS A 60 8.97 4.03 20.12
N ALA A 61 8.47 2.78 20.18
CA ALA A 61 7.47 2.30 19.24
C ALA A 61 6.15 3.05 19.37
N VAL A 62 5.70 3.34 20.59
CA VAL A 62 4.48 4.12 20.85
C VAL A 62 4.66 5.59 20.43
N ASP A 63 5.82 6.19 20.67
CA ASP A 63 6.14 7.54 20.21
C ASP A 63 6.08 7.65 18.69
N LEU A 64 6.74 6.71 18.00
CA LEU A 64 6.72 6.62 16.54
C LEU A 64 5.31 6.34 16.00
N PHE A 65 4.50 5.55 16.70
CA PHE A 65 3.10 5.30 16.32
C PHE A 65 2.30 6.60 16.29
N PHE A 66 2.34 7.40 17.36
CA PHE A 66 1.63 8.67 17.41
C PHE A 66 2.23 9.70 16.46
N ALA A 67 3.55 9.76 16.32
CA ALA A 67 4.21 10.63 15.34
C ALA A 67 3.80 10.30 13.90
N ASN A 68 3.43 9.04 13.62
CA ASN A 68 2.97 8.59 12.31
C ASN A 68 1.45 8.61 12.13
N GLY A 69 0.68 9.21 13.04
CA GLY A 69 -0.77 9.39 12.87
C GLY A 69 -1.63 8.29 13.48
N GLY A 70 -1.03 7.47 14.36
CA GLY A 70 -1.77 6.66 15.32
C GLY A 70 -2.70 7.50 16.20
N ARG A 71 -3.86 6.94 16.57
CA ARG A 71 -4.87 7.66 17.38
C ARG A 71 -5.28 6.94 18.66
N SER A 72 -5.28 5.61 18.65
CA SER A 72 -5.67 4.81 19.80
C SER A 72 -4.79 3.58 19.85
N ALA A 73 -4.09 3.41 20.97
CA ALA A 73 -3.27 2.25 21.24
C ALA A 73 -3.76 1.54 22.51
N VAL A 74 -3.79 0.22 22.50
CA VAL A 74 -3.99 -0.62 23.68
C VAL A 74 -2.62 -1.17 24.06
N VAL A 75 -2.08 -0.70 25.18
CA VAL A 75 -0.74 -1.06 25.64
C VAL A 75 -0.87 -2.07 26.78
N VAL A 76 -0.18 -3.19 26.64
CA VAL A 76 0.02 -4.16 27.72
C VAL A 76 1.50 -4.15 28.08
N ARG A 77 1.79 -3.74 29.31
CA ARG A 77 3.09 -3.99 29.91
C ARG A 77 3.15 -5.45 30.35
N ALA A 78 3.95 -6.26 29.69
CA ALA A 78 4.06 -7.67 30.06
C ALA A 78 4.91 -7.85 31.33
N GLY A 79 4.50 -8.77 32.21
CA GLY A 79 5.13 -9.01 33.51
C GLY A 79 6.23 -10.07 33.53
N GLY A 80 7.48 -9.69 33.82
CA GLY A 80 8.57 -10.62 34.18
C GLY A 80 9.99 -10.03 34.05
N PRO A 81 10.99 -10.49 34.84
CA PRO A 81 12.37 -9.97 34.83
C PRO A 81 13.25 -10.54 33.71
N ALA A 82 12.72 -11.40 32.84
CA ALA A 82 13.45 -11.94 31.69
C ALA A 82 12.92 -11.33 30.39
N PRO A 83 13.79 -10.86 29.47
CA PRO A 83 13.44 -10.37 28.13
C PRO A 83 12.56 -11.34 27.30
N GLY A 84 12.45 -12.61 27.71
CA GLY A 84 11.80 -13.70 26.99
C GLY A 84 10.42 -14.16 27.41
N GLN A 85 9.68 -13.42 28.25
CA GLN A 85 8.29 -13.78 28.62
C GLN A 85 7.25 -12.69 28.30
N LEU A 86 7.53 -11.81 27.34
CA LEU A 86 6.62 -10.71 27.01
C LEU A 86 5.28 -11.16 26.37
N ALA A 87 5.20 -12.43 25.91
CA ALA A 87 3.94 -13.12 25.64
C ALA A 87 3.96 -14.48 26.34
N PRO A 88 3.21 -14.68 27.45
CA PRO A 88 3.10 -16.00 28.07
C PRO A 88 2.48 -16.99 27.07
N HIS A 89 3.00 -18.22 27.02
CA HIS A 89 2.44 -19.29 26.17
C HIS A 89 1.08 -19.78 26.65
N GLU A 90 0.86 -19.76 27.97
CA GLU A 90 -0.36 -20.13 28.66
C GLU A 90 -0.55 -19.20 29.87
N GLY A 91 -1.78 -18.80 30.14
CA GLY A 91 -2.14 -17.98 31.31
C GLY A 91 -2.56 -16.54 31.00
N PRO A 92 -3.06 -15.82 32.01
CA PRO A 92 -3.44 -14.42 31.85
C PRO A 92 -2.19 -13.53 31.76
N GLY A 93 -2.08 -12.69 30.72
CA GLY A 93 -1.01 -11.70 30.58
C GLY A 93 -0.44 -11.54 29.18
N GLY A 94 0.44 -10.55 29.00
CA GLY A 94 1.03 -10.17 27.71
C GLY A 94 -0.01 -10.09 26.58
N VAL A 95 0.22 -10.84 25.51
CA VAL A 95 -0.70 -10.88 24.35
C VAL A 95 -2.10 -11.41 24.71
N HIS A 96 -2.23 -12.32 25.68
CA HIS A 96 -3.53 -12.84 26.10
C HIS A 96 -4.38 -11.77 26.81
N ALA A 97 -3.75 -10.74 27.39
CA ALA A 97 -4.47 -9.64 28.03
C ALA A 97 -5.19 -8.72 27.03
N LEU A 98 -4.91 -8.84 25.73
CA LEU A 98 -5.60 -8.10 24.68
C LEU A 98 -6.99 -8.67 24.35
N ASP A 99 -7.49 -9.65 25.11
CA ASP A 99 -8.78 -10.27 24.84
C ASP A 99 -9.95 -9.28 24.84
N GLY A 100 -10.73 -9.29 23.76
CA GLY A 100 -11.85 -8.38 23.57
C GLY A 100 -11.49 -6.89 23.46
N SER A 101 -10.19 -6.55 23.35
CA SER A 101 -9.74 -5.15 23.29
C SER A 101 -10.05 -4.41 21.98
N GLY A 102 -10.49 -5.15 20.95
CA GLY A 102 -10.78 -4.60 19.62
C GLY A 102 -9.53 -4.27 18.79
N VAL A 103 -8.36 -4.77 19.19
CA VAL A 103 -7.10 -4.62 18.44
C VAL A 103 -7.23 -5.24 17.04
N THR A 104 -6.80 -4.48 16.03
CA THR A 104 -6.76 -4.92 14.62
C THR A 104 -5.35 -5.00 14.06
N VAL A 105 -4.38 -4.34 14.71
CA VAL A 105 -2.95 -4.38 14.37
C VAL A 105 -2.17 -4.61 15.67
N LEU A 106 -1.35 -5.66 15.73
CA LEU A 106 -0.52 -5.98 16.88
C LEU A 106 0.95 -5.71 16.55
N ALA A 107 1.66 -5.08 17.46
CA ALA A 107 3.11 -4.87 17.40
C ALA A 107 3.79 -5.36 18.69
N LEU A 108 4.92 -6.03 18.52
CA LEU A 108 5.72 -6.63 19.59
C LEU A 108 7.16 -6.10 19.53
N PRO A 109 7.36 -4.79 19.75
CA PRO A 109 8.65 -4.15 19.56
C PRO A 109 9.70 -4.79 20.46
N GLY A 110 10.81 -5.24 19.87
CA GLY A 110 11.96 -5.82 20.58
C GLY A 110 11.88 -7.33 20.85
N LEU A 111 10.79 -7.99 20.43
CA LEU A 111 10.54 -9.41 20.76
C LEU A 111 10.69 -10.37 19.61
N THR A 112 10.31 -9.93 18.42
CA THR A 112 10.24 -10.77 17.23
C THR A 112 11.60 -11.36 16.87
N ALA A 113 12.69 -10.63 17.10
CA ALA A 113 14.05 -11.12 16.89
C ALA A 113 14.55 -12.11 17.96
N ALA A 114 14.06 -11.99 19.19
CA ALA A 114 14.64 -12.67 20.35
C ALA A 114 13.88 -13.95 20.76
N HIS A 115 12.60 -14.06 20.42
CA HIS A 115 11.71 -15.14 20.93
C HIS A 115 10.70 -15.64 19.89
N PRO A 116 11.11 -16.54 18.97
CA PRO A 116 10.24 -17.07 17.90
C PRO A 116 8.94 -17.71 18.40
N ASP A 117 9.03 -18.39 19.54
CA ASP A 117 7.92 -19.02 20.26
C ASP A 117 6.79 -18.02 20.61
N GLN A 118 7.14 -16.75 20.89
CA GLN A 118 6.17 -15.70 21.18
C GLN A 118 5.44 -15.21 19.93
N VAL A 119 6.09 -15.27 18.76
CA VAL A 119 5.44 -14.91 17.48
C VAL A 119 4.29 -15.86 17.16
N ARG A 120 4.44 -17.16 17.45
CA ARG A 120 3.36 -18.15 17.27
C ARG A 120 2.15 -17.83 18.16
N VAL A 121 2.38 -17.48 19.43
CA VAL A 121 1.30 -17.07 20.37
C VAL A 121 0.59 -15.82 19.83
N ALA A 122 1.34 -14.83 19.37
CA ALA A 122 0.81 -13.61 18.82
C ALA A 122 -0.01 -13.82 17.53
N LEU A 123 0.44 -14.70 16.64
CA LEU A 123 -0.29 -15.02 15.42
C LEU A 123 -1.61 -15.75 15.70
N ARG A 124 -1.63 -16.68 16.66
CA ARG A 124 -2.89 -17.32 17.11
C ARG A 124 -3.86 -16.30 17.70
N ARG A 125 -3.36 -15.35 18.50
CA ARG A 125 -4.19 -14.24 19.01
C ARG A 125 -4.74 -13.40 17.87
N CYS A 126 -3.89 -12.99 16.93
CA CYS A 126 -4.32 -12.25 15.74
C CYS A 126 -5.34 -13.01 14.91
N ALA A 127 -5.22 -14.33 14.80
CA ALA A 127 -6.20 -15.16 14.12
C ALA A 127 -7.55 -15.17 14.83
N ALA A 128 -7.56 -15.28 16.16
CA ALA A 128 -8.77 -15.23 16.96
C ALA A 128 -9.48 -13.86 16.88
N ASP A 129 -8.70 -12.77 16.89
CA ASP A 129 -9.23 -11.39 16.88
C ASP A 129 -9.50 -10.80 15.50
N ARG A 130 -9.13 -11.53 14.43
CA ARG A 130 -9.06 -10.98 13.07
C ARG A 130 -8.17 -9.73 12.99
N ALA A 131 -7.02 -9.80 13.67
CA ALA A 131 -5.96 -8.81 13.61
C ALA A 131 -4.79 -9.30 12.72
N VAL A 132 -3.83 -8.40 12.50
CA VAL A 132 -2.55 -8.69 11.85
C VAL A 132 -1.39 -8.34 12.77
N LEU A 133 -0.30 -9.10 12.69
CA LEU A 133 0.94 -8.88 13.42
C LEU A 133 1.96 -8.17 12.54
N LEU A 134 2.51 -7.07 13.02
CA LEU A 134 3.69 -6.43 12.43
C LEU A 134 4.94 -7.07 13.05
N LEU A 135 5.75 -7.70 12.21
CA LEU A 135 6.97 -8.38 12.59
C LEU A 135 8.18 -7.51 12.29
N ASP A 136 8.98 -7.23 13.31
CA ASP A 136 10.28 -6.58 13.14
C ASP A 136 11.32 -7.67 12.84
N LEU A 137 11.88 -7.67 11.62
CA LEU A 137 12.99 -8.60 11.35
C LEU A 137 14.25 -8.13 12.10
N PRO A 138 15.09 -9.05 12.58
CA PRO A 138 16.42 -8.71 13.08
C PRO A 138 17.22 -7.87 12.08
N PRO A 139 18.20 -7.04 12.53
CA PRO A 139 19.08 -6.28 11.65
C PRO A 139 19.89 -7.13 10.64
N ASP A 140 19.98 -8.45 10.84
CA ASP A 140 20.48 -9.38 9.83
C ASP A 140 19.29 -10.17 9.24
N PRO A 141 18.59 -9.63 8.23
CA PRO A 141 17.35 -10.21 7.71
C PRO A 141 17.53 -11.56 7.00
N TRP A 142 18.78 -11.95 6.72
CA TRP A 142 19.13 -13.21 6.04
C TRP A 142 20.00 -14.12 6.91
N GLY A 143 20.22 -13.74 8.16
CA GLY A 143 21.02 -14.51 9.11
C GLY A 143 20.29 -15.71 9.69
N PRO A 144 21.01 -16.62 10.36
CA PRO A 144 20.44 -17.81 11.00
C PRO A 144 19.32 -17.49 12.01
N GLY A 145 19.41 -16.34 12.70
CA GLY A 145 18.38 -15.88 13.63
C GLY A 145 17.07 -15.53 12.94
N THR A 146 17.13 -14.83 11.80
CA THR A 146 15.94 -14.50 11.00
C THR A 146 15.36 -15.75 10.34
N GLU A 147 16.20 -16.65 9.83
CA GLU A 147 15.73 -17.93 9.30
C GLU A 147 15.04 -18.78 10.38
N ALA A 148 15.57 -18.80 11.61
CA ALA A 148 14.95 -19.46 12.74
C ALA A 148 13.59 -18.85 13.08
N LEU A 149 13.50 -17.52 13.14
CA LEU A 149 12.24 -16.80 13.35
C LEU A 149 11.20 -17.16 12.28
N LEU A 150 11.55 -17.03 11.00
CA LEU A 150 10.61 -17.24 9.89
C LEU A 150 10.15 -18.70 9.78
N ARG A 151 10.97 -19.66 10.23
CA ARG A 151 10.61 -21.09 10.29
C ARG A 151 9.56 -21.39 11.35
N GLU A 152 9.52 -20.63 12.44
CA GLU A 152 8.52 -20.79 13.51
C GLU A 152 7.16 -20.19 13.14
N VAL A 153 7.12 -19.29 12.15
CA VAL A 153 5.89 -18.76 11.55
C VAL A 153 5.29 -19.81 10.61
N THR A 154 4.77 -20.91 11.15
CA THR A 154 4.21 -22.03 10.37
C THR A 154 2.72 -21.85 10.06
N GLU A 155 1.98 -21.25 10.97
CA GLU A 155 0.54 -21.01 10.87
C GLU A 155 0.25 -19.51 10.76
N HIS A 156 -0.88 -19.17 10.13
CA HIS A 156 -1.38 -17.79 10.00
C HIS A 156 -0.40 -16.81 9.35
N ARG A 157 0.44 -17.26 8.41
CA ARG A 157 1.41 -16.44 7.68
C ARG A 157 0.75 -15.28 6.93
N GLU A 158 -0.52 -15.43 6.53
CA GLU A 158 -1.34 -14.38 5.94
C GLU A 158 -1.67 -13.22 6.89
N ARG A 159 -1.42 -13.39 8.19
CA ARG A 159 -1.65 -12.36 9.22
C ARG A 159 -0.37 -11.69 9.68
N ALA A 160 0.78 -12.10 9.15
CA ALA A 160 2.08 -11.57 9.54
C ALA A 160 2.64 -10.67 8.44
N ALA A 161 3.03 -9.43 8.76
CA ALA A 161 3.73 -8.55 7.82
C ALA A 161 5.10 -8.19 8.41
N ALA A 162 6.16 -8.67 7.77
CA ALA A 162 7.54 -8.43 8.21
C ALA A 162 8.09 -7.13 7.63
N TYR A 163 8.82 -6.36 8.44
CA TYR A 163 9.42 -5.08 8.05
C TYR A 163 10.92 -5.05 8.37
N HIS A 164 11.68 -4.47 7.46
CA HIS A 164 13.13 -4.26 7.53
C HIS A 164 13.50 -3.01 6.70
N PRO A 165 14.54 -2.23 7.02
CA PRO A 165 15.40 -2.30 8.21
C PRO A 165 14.75 -1.68 9.45
N TRP A 166 15.48 -1.75 10.56
CA TRP A 166 15.19 -0.94 11.75
C TRP A 166 15.37 0.55 11.46
N VAL A 167 14.73 1.38 12.28
CA VAL A 167 14.75 2.84 12.13
C VAL A 167 15.59 3.47 13.23
N VAL A 168 16.18 4.63 12.96
CA VAL A 168 16.85 5.45 13.96
C VAL A 168 15.90 6.57 14.37
N ALA A 169 15.62 6.69 15.66
CA ALA A 169 14.77 7.73 16.23
C ALA A 169 15.35 8.22 17.55
N GLY A 170 15.56 9.53 17.70
CA GLY A 170 16.20 10.10 18.88
C GLY A 170 17.66 9.62 19.03
N GLY A 171 18.32 9.29 17.93
CA GLY A 171 19.69 8.75 17.94
C GLY A 171 19.82 7.29 18.36
N VAL A 172 18.72 6.57 18.57
CA VAL A 172 18.70 5.16 18.95
C VAL A 172 18.08 4.32 17.82
N THR A 173 18.67 3.15 17.55
CA THR A 173 18.14 2.18 16.58
C THR A 173 17.02 1.37 17.24
N VAL A 174 15.81 1.44 16.68
CA VAL A 174 14.60 0.84 17.24
C VAL A 174 13.81 0.06 16.18
N PRO A 175 13.00 -0.93 16.59
CA PRO A 175 12.17 -1.71 15.68
C PRO A 175 11.14 -0.85 14.92
N PRO A 176 10.86 -1.14 13.64
CA PRO A 176 10.01 -0.31 12.79
C PRO A 176 8.49 -0.44 13.04
N SER A 177 8.02 -1.48 13.73
CA SER A 177 6.60 -1.81 13.88
C SER A 177 5.75 -0.67 14.43
N GLY A 178 6.29 0.13 15.36
CA GLY A 178 5.60 1.33 15.89
C GLY A 178 5.33 2.37 14.81
N ALA A 179 6.36 2.75 14.04
CA ALA A 179 6.22 3.73 12.96
C ALA A 179 5.27 3.22 11.87
N VAL A 180 5.42 1.95 11.47
CA VAL A 180 4.58 1.30 10.46
C VAL A 180 3.12 1.21 10.91
N ALA A 181 2.85 0.86 12.17
CA ALA A 181 1.49 0.84 12.71
C ALA A 181 0.84 2.24 12.64
N GLY A 182 1.62 3.30 12.91
CA GLY A 182 1.15 4.67 12.75
C GLY A 182 0.83 5.01 11.29
N VAL A 183 1.71 4.63 10.35
CA VAL A 183 1.48 4.80 8.91
C VAL A 183 0.20 4.09 8.47
N ILE A 184 -0.04 2.87 8.97
CA ILE A 184 -1.27 2.11 8.73
C ILE A 184 -2.48 2.90 9.26
N ALA A 185 -2.44 3.37 10.51
CA ALA A 185 -3.53 4.11 11.12
C ALA A 185 -3.86 5.43 10.39
N ARG A 186 -2.83 6.13 9.90
CA ARG A 186 -2.97 7.33 9.08
C ARG A 186 -3.54 7.01 7.70
N THR A 187 -3.01 5.99 7.02
CA THR A 187 -3.49 5.56 5.70
C THR A 187 -4.97 5.17 5.75
N ASP A 188 -5.36 4.41 6.76
CA ASP A 188 -6.75 4.00 6.98
C ASP A 188 -7.69 5.20 7.13
N ALA A 189 -7.27 6.21 7.89
CA ALA A 189 -8.08 7.38 8.18
C ALA A 189 -8.24 8.31 6.99
N GLU A 190 -7.19 8.41 6.17
CA GLU A 190 -7.17 9.30 5.01
C GLU A 190 -7.76 8.65 3.77
N ARG A 191 -7.56 7.33 3.60
CA ARG A 191 -7.83 6.62 2.32
C ARG A 191 -8.52 5.26 2.47
N GLY A 192 -8.89 4.86 3.69
CA GLY A 192 -9.57 3.60 3.97
C GLY A 192 -8.62 2.40 4.09
N VAL A 193 -9.07 1.38 4.83
CA VAL A 193 -8.32 0.15 5.15
C VAL A 193 -7.89 -0.65 3.91
N TRP A 194 -8.60 -0.48 2.79
CA TRP A 194 -8.31 -1.12 1.50
C TRP A 194 -7.06 -0.56 0.82
N LYS A 195 -6.57 0.62 1.24
CA LYS A 195 -5.38 1.21 0.63
C LYS A 195 -4.10 0.66 1.28
N ALA A 196 -3.17 0.22 0.44
CA ALA A 196 -1.84 -0.19 0.90
C ALA A 196 -1.08 0.98 1.59
N PRO A 197 -0.43 0.74 2.74
CA PRO A 197 0.43 1.70 3.43
C PRO A 197 1.78 1.93 2.72
N ALA A 198 2.04 1.22 1.61
CA ALA A 198 3.22 1.42 0.78
C ALA A 198 3.21 2.77 0.03
N GLY A 199 4.40 3.33 -0.15
CA GLY A 199 4.65 4.65 -0.75
C GLY A 199 4.41 5.82 0.22
N VAL A 200 4.17 5.55 1.50
CA VAL A 200 3.84 6.58 2.51
C VAL A 200 5.07 6.90 3.36
N ALA A 201 5.30 8.19 3.60
CA ALA A 201 6.47 8.67 4.34
C ALA A 201 6.39 8.42 5.86
N LEU A 202 7.55 8.15 6.46
CA LEU A 202 7.74 8.01 7.88
C LEU A 202 8.01 9.37 8.52
N SER A 203 7.38 9.63 9.66
CA SER A 203 7.56 10.81 10.51
C SER A 203 8.26 10.42 11.81
N GLY A 204 9.08 11.29 12.37
CA GLY A 204 9.85 11.00 13.60
C GLY A 204 10.99 10.00 13.42
N VAL A 205 11.38 9.69 12.18
CA VAL A 205 12.50 8.79 11.85
C VAL A 205 13.67 9.60 11.29
N ASP A 206 14.79 9.57 12.02
CA ASP A 206 16.02 10.31 11.73
C ASP A 206 16.83 9.68 10.59
N ALA A 207 16.85 8.34 10.52
CA ALA A 207 17.51 7.56 9.48
C ALA A 207 16.96 6.12 9.44
N LEU A 208 17.30 5.37 8.39
CA LEU A 208 17.20 3.91 8.39
C LEU A 208 18.54 3.33 8.86
N ALA A 209 18.51 2.24 9.62
CA ALA A 209 19.73 1.59 10.12
C ALA A 209 20.61 1.04 8.98
N GLU A 210 19.97 0.70 7.86
CA GLU A 210 20.61 0.19 6.65
C GLU A 210 19.96 0.86 5.44
N ALA A 211 20.76 1.14 4.41
CA ALA A 211 20.24 1.61 3.13
C ALA A 211 20.06 0.40 2.20
N LEU A 212 18.84 0.19 1.71
CA LEU A 212 18.53 -0.91 0.80
C LEU A 212 18.58 -0.47 -0.66
N ASP A 213 19.44 -1.11 -1.45
CA ASP A 213 19.44 -0.97 -2.90
C ASP A 213 18.29 -1.76 -3.56
N ASP A 214 18.23 -1.74 -4.89
CA ASP A 214 17.15 -2.40 -5.63
C ASP A 214 17.28 -3.92 -5.62
N GLU A 215 18.50 -4.48 -5.63
CA GLU A 215 18.73 -5.94 -5.59
C GLU A 215 18.38 -6.51 -4.22
N GLU A 216 18.79 -5.81 -3.16
CA GLU A 216 18.42 -6.14 -1.78
C GLU A 216 16.90 -6.06 -1.61
N ASN A 217 16.27 -5.00 -2.11
CA ASN A 217 14.81 -4.86 -2.08
C ASN A 217 14.12 -6.01 -2.84
N ASP A 218 14.62 -6.41 -4.01
CA ASP A 218 14.05 -7.53 -4.77
C ASP A 218 14.11 -8.84 -3.98
N ARG A 219 15.21 -9.08 -3.25
CA ARG A 219 15.32 -10.22 -2.32
C ARG A 219 14.29 -10.14 -1.19
N HIS A 220 14.05 -8.95 -0.63
CA HIS A 220 12.99 -8.74 0.36
C HIS A 220 11.60 -9.05 -0.23
N VAL A 221 11.32 -8.55 -1.43
CA VAL A 221 10.05 -8.79 -2.14
C VAL A 221 9.81 -10.29 -2.35
N GLN A 222 10.81 -11.03 -2.81
CA GLN A 222 10.73 -12.48 -3.02
C GLN A 222 10.46 -13.25 -1.73
N ALA A 223 10.95 -12.75 -0.59
CA ALA A 223 10.73 -13.35 0.73
C ALA A 223 9.42 -12.87 1.41
N GLY A 224 8.63 -12.00 0.79
CA GLY A 224 7.43 -11.41 1.41
C GLY A 224 7.74 -10.40 2.51
N VAL A 225 8.97 -9.86 2.55
CA VAL A 225 9.42 -8.86 3.51
C VAL A 225 9.20 -7.45 2.93
N ASN A 226 8.71 -6.54 3.77
CA ASN A 226 8.44 -5.17 3.39
C ASN A 226 9.62 -4.26 3.72
N ALA A 227 10.23 -3.67 2.69
CA ALA A 227 11.32 -2.74 2.85
C ALA A 227 10.83 -1.38 3.39
N LEU A 228 11.64 -0.74 4.24
CA LEU A 228 11.65 0.71 4.41
C LEU A 228 12.81 1.26 3.58
N ARG A 229 12.56 2.29 2.77
CA ARG A 229 13.57 2.84 1.84
C ARG A 229 13.63 4.35 1.91
N GLU A 230 14.82 4.90 1.72
CA GLU A 230 15.04 6.34 1.63
C GLU A 230 15.25 6.74 0.18
N PHE A 231 14.48 7.73 -0.28
CA PHE A 231 14.55 8.25 -1.64
C PHE A 231 14.90 9.74 -1.61
N PRO A 232 15.86 10.20 -2.43
CA PRO A 232 16.15 11.62 -2.59
C PRO A 232 14.89 12.43 -2.91
N GLY A 233 14.64 13.50 -2.15
CA GLY A 233 13.48 14.39 -2.34
C GLY A 233 12.12 13.84 -1.90
N ARG A 234 12.01 12.55 -1.55
CA ARG A 234 10.76 11.93 -1.05
C ARG A 234 10.86 11.46 0.41
N GLY A 235 12.08 11.36 0.95
CA GLY A 235 12.33 10.96 2.33
C GLY A 235 12.27 9.45 2.53
N ARG A 236 12.03 9.02 3.77
CA ARG A 236 11.93 7.60 4.15
C ARG A 236 10.50 7.12 4.01
N LEU A 237 10.30 6.06 3.24
CA LEU A 237 8.99 5.54 2.87
C LEU A 237 8.85 4.09 3.33
N VAL A 238 7.63 3.71 3.72
CA VAL A 238 7.22 2.31 3.72
C VAL A 238 7.13 1.85 2.27
N TRP A 239 7.86 0.80 1.89
CA TRP A 239 8.01 0.36 0.49
C TRP A 239 7.44 -1.03 0.21
N GLY A 240 6.58 -1.54 1.09
CA GLY A 240 5.89 -2.82 0.93
C GLY A 240 4.59 -2.91 1.72
N ALA A 241 3.70 -3.80 1.29
CA ALA A 241 2.46 -4.12 1.97
C ALA A 241 2.08 -5.61 1.81
N ARG A 242 3.08 -6.49 1.84
CA ARG A 242 2.96 -7.95 1.76
C ARG A 242 2.84 -8.58 3.13
N THR A 243 2.19 -9.72 3.16
CA THR A 243 2.24 -10.66 4.28
C THR A 243 3.38 -11.66 4.05
N LEU A 244 3.71 -12.47 5.07
CA LEU A 244 4.66 -13.58 4.90
C LEU A 244 4.13 -14.71 4.02
N ALA A 245 2.80 -14.81 3.82
CA ALA A 245 2.21 -15.76 2.89
C ALA A 245 2.31 -15.32 1.42
N ALA A 246 2.85 -14.13 1.12
CA ALA A 246 2.92 -13.61 -0.25
C ALA A 246 3.70 -14.49 -1.22
N ALA A 247 4.78 -15.12 -0.74
CA ALA A 247 5.61 -16.01 -1.54
C ALA A 247 4.94 -17.38 -1.83
N GLU A 248 3.98 -17.78 -1.01
CA GLU A 248 3.40 -19.14 -1.00
C GLU A 248 1.96 -19.18 -1.51
N SER A 249 1.28 -18.03 -1.57
CA SER A 249 -0.13 -17.93 -1.95
C SER A 249 -0.33 -17.06 -3.18
N VAL A 250 -1.33 -17.42 -3.98
CA VAL A 250 -1.86 -16.59 -5.08
C VAL A 250 -3.13 -15.84 -4.67
N GLU A 251 -3.71 -16.17 -3.50
CA GLU A 251 -4.92 -15.53 -3.01
C GLU A 251 -4.61 -14.10 -2.52
N PRO A 252 -5.31 -13.07 -3.03
CA PRO A 252 -4.99 -11.67 -2.69
C PRO A 252 -5.06 -11.36 -1.19
N ALA A 253 -6.07 -11.88 -0.49
CA ALA A 253 -6.23 -11.70 0.95
C ALA A 253 -5.17 -12.43 1.77
N SER A 254 -4.50 -13.40 1.15
CA SER A 254 -3.36 -14.08 1.76
C SER A 254 -2.04 -13.36 1.44
N ARG A 255 -1.89 -12.73 0.28
CA ARG A 255 -0.64 -12.05 -0.15
C ARG A 255 -0.46 -10.63 0.39
N TYR A 256 -1.53 -9.84 0.45
CA TYR A 256 -1.44 -8.40 0.67
C TYR A 256 -2.06 -7.98 1.99
N LEU A 257 -1.30 -7.19 2.76
CA LEU A 257 -1.69 -6.71 4.08
C LEU A 257 -3.00 -5.92 4.05
N ASN A 258 -3.15 -4.96 3.12
CA ASN A 258 -4.37 -4.16 3.00
C ASN A 258 -5.59 -4.99 2.59
N VAL A 259 -5.40 -6.05 1.80
CA VAL A 259 -6.50 -6.94 1.40
C VAL A 259 -6.91 -7.85 2.56
N ARG A 260 -5.95 -8.44 3.29
CA ARG A 260 -6.22 -9.18 4.53
C ARG A 260 -7.00 -8.34 5.53
N ARG A 261 -6.53 -7.11 5.77
CA ARG A 261 -7.17 -6.16 6.71
C ARG A 261 -8.54 -5.71 6.25
N LEU A 262 -8.77 -5.48 4.94
CA LEU A 262 -10.10 -5.22 4.41
C LEU A 262 -11.05 -6.39 4.67
N THR A 263 -10.62 -7.62 4.37
CA THR A 263 -11.43 -8.81 4.62
C THR A 263 -11.76 -8.96 6.10
N ASP A 264 -10.78 -8.78 6.99
CA ASP A 264 -11.01 -8.83 8.44
C ASP A 264 -11.97 -7.73 8.91
N HIS A 265 -11.81 -6.50 8.42
CA HIS A 265 -12.71 -5.38 8.74
C HIS A 265 -14.17 -5.68 8.34
N VAL A 266 -14.38 -6.24 7.14
CA VAL A 266 -15.71 -6.66 6.67
C VAL A 266 -16.29 -7.73 7.59
N LEU A 267 -15.55 -8.81 7.84
CA LEU A 267 -16.04 -9.94 8.63
C LEU A 267 -16.31 -9.55 10.09
N THR A 268 -15.46 -8.74 10.70
CA THR A 268 -15.66 -8.26 12.08
C THR A 268 -16.87 -7.34 12.17
N SER A 269 -17.04 -6.40 11.23
CA SER A 269 -18.19 -5.48 11.21
C SER A 269 -19.50 -6.24 11.02
N LEU A 270 -19.55 -7.20 10.09
CA LEU A 270 -20.72 -8.07 9.90
C LEU A 270 -21.01 -8.93 11.12
N THR A 271 -19.98 -9.53 11.75
CA THR A 271 -20.15 -10.33 12.97
C THR A 271 -20.80 -9.48 14.09
N ALA A 272 -20.34 -8.24 14.28
CA ALA A 272 -20.88 -7.33 15.29
C ALA A 272 -22.28 -6.79 14.94
N GLY A 273 -22.54 -6.47 13.68
CA GLY A 273 -23.83 -5.94 13.24
C GLY A 273 -24.94 -6.98 13.16
N LEU A 274 -24.60 -8.26 12.97
CA LEU A 274 -25.56 -9.35 12.80
C LEU A 274 -25.81 -10.17 14.08
N THR A 275 -25.40 -9.68 15.26
CA THR A 275 -25.58 -10.42 16.53
C THR A 275 -27.04 -10.71 16.88
N PHE A 276 -27.98 -9.90 16.39
CA PHE A 276 -29.42 -10.05 16.64
C PHE A 276 -29.98 -11.38 16.10
N VAL A 277 -29.32 -12.00 15.12
CA VAL A 277 -29.68 -13.31 14.55
C VAL A 277 -29.87 -14.37 15.64
N ARG A 278 -29.10 -14.29 16.74
CA ARG A 278 -29.16 -15.24 17.86
C ARG A 278 -30.48 -15.23 18.63
N SER A 279 -31.29 -14.19 18.47
CA SER A 279 -32.55 -13.99 19.18
C SER A 279 -33.79 -14.00 18.27
N GLU A 280 -33.61 -14.28 16.97
CA GLU A 280 -34.68 -14.30 15.97
C GLU A 280 -35.08 -15.74 15.60
N ALA A 281 -36.25 -15.87 14.99
CA ALA A 281 -36.68 -17.14 14.41
C ALA A 281 -35.89 -17.44 13.12
N ASP A 282 -35.37 -18.66 13.00
CA ASP A 282 -34.63 -19.10 11.81
C ASP A 282 -35.60 -19.39 10.64
N ASP A 283 -35.93 -18.34 9.89
CA ASP A 283 -36.86 -18.39 8.76
C ASP A 283 -36.38 -17.60 7.53
N ALA A 284 -37.11 -17.73 6.41
CA ALA A 284 -36.77 -17.06 5.17
C ALA A 284 -36.76 -15.52 5.28
N ALA A 285 -37.50 -14.93 6.21
CA ALA A 285 -37.51 -13.49 6.42
C ALA A 285 -36.23 -13.04 7.12
N LEU A 286 -35.71 -13.81 8.09
CA LEU A 286 -34.41 -13.58 8.70
C LEU A 286 -33.28 -13.68 7.66
N TRP A 287 -33.28 -14.71 6.82
CA TRP A 287 -32.25 -14.92 5.79
C TRP A 287 -32.20 -13.76 4.79
N ALA A 288 -33.37 -13.33 4.30
CA ALA A 288 -33.47 -12.19 3.40
C ALA A 288 -32.97 -10.89 4.05
N ARG A 289 -33.26 -10.69 5.34
CA ARG A 289 -32.80 -9.52 6.09
C ARG A 289 -31.29 -9.52 6.29
N VAL A 290 -30.70 -10.66 6.67
CA VAL A 290 -29.24 -10.81 6.83
C VAL A 290 -28.52 -10.54 5.51
N ARG A 291 -29.05 -11.09 4.40
CA ARG A 291 -28.52 -10.84 3.06
C ARG A 291 -28.59 -9.36 2.70
N GLN A 292 -29.74 -8.71 2.88
CA GLN A 292 -29.92 -7.29 2.57
C GLN A 292 -28.97 -6.39 3.37
N LEU A 293 -28.87 -6.58 4.69
CA LEU A 293 -27.99 -5.79 5.54
C LEU A 293 -26.50 -5.94 5.15
N THR A 294 -26.12 -7.15 4.74
CA THR A 294 -24.76 -7.43 4.25
C THR A 294 -24.52 -6.75 2.89
N GLU A 295 -25.46 -6.86 1.95
CA GLU A 295 -25.39 -6.20 0.64
C GLU A 295 -25.30 -4.68 0.78
N ASP A 296 -26.11 -4.06 1.66
CA ASP A 296 -26.09 -2.62 1.91
C ASP A 296 -24.75 -2.14 2.51
N PHE A 297 -24.14 -2.95 3.39
CA PHE A 297 -22.82 -2.67 3.94
C PHE A 297 -21.73 -2.73 2.86
N LEU A 298 -21.70 -3.80 2.07
CA LEU A 298 -20.71 -3.96 1.00
C LEU A 298 -20.91 -2.93 -0.12
N HIS A 299 -22.15 -2.54 -0.41
CA HIS A 299 -22.46 -1.49 -1.37
C HIS A 299 -21.89 -0.13 -0.93
N ARG A 300 -22.00 0.23 0.36
CA ARG A 300 -21.36 1.44 0.88
C ARG A 300 -19.84 1.41 0.76
N LEU A 301 -19.21 0.27 1.04
CA LEU A 301 -17.75 0.11 0.84
C LEU A 301 -17.36 0.24 -0.63
N TRP A 302 -18.14 -0.33 -1.56
CA TRP A 302 -17.90 -0.19 -3.00
C TRP A 302 -18.01 1.28 -3.46
N LEU A 303 -19.04 2.01 -2.99
CA LEU A 303 -19.18 3.45 -3.28
C LEU A 303 -18.01 4.29 -2.76
N GLN A 304 -17.34 3.85 -1.70
CA GLN A 304 -16.13 4.47 -1.17
C GLN A 304 -14.85 4.07 -1.92
N GLY A 305 -14.96 3.21 -2.94
CA GLY A 305 -13.83 2.72 -3.73
C GLY A 305 -13.05 1.58 -3.08
N ALA A 306 -13.62 0.89 -2.07
CA ALA A 306 -12.94 -0.22 -1.42
C ALA A 306 -12.85 -1.49 -2.28
N LEU A 307 -13.79 -1.64 -3.21
CA LEU A 307 -13.98 -2.83 -4.03
C LEU A 307 -13.91 -2.45 -5.52
N GLN A 308 -13.33 -3.33 -6.33
CA GLN A 308 -13.13 -3.13 -7.76
C GLN A 308 -14.39 -3.54 -8.54
N GLY A 309 -14.85 -2.67 -9.44
CA GLY A 309 -15.90 -3.01 -10.40
C GLY A 309 -16.68 -1.78 -10.84
N THR A 310 -17.05 -1.71 -12.11
CA THR A 310 -17.92 -0.65 -12.65
C THR A 310 -19.38 -0.82 -12.22
N LYS A 311 -19.73 -2.00 -11.70
CA LYS A 311 -21.04 -2.33 -11.13
C LYS A 311 -20.85 -3.10 -9.83
N ALA A 312 -21.80 -2.95 -8.90
CA ALA A 312 -21.79 -3.64 -7.62
C ALA A 312 -21.69 -5.17 -7.77
N GLU A 313 -22.43 -5.76 -8.73
CA GLU A 313 -22.44 -7.20 -9.02
C GLU A 313 -21.09 -7.79 -9.45
N HIS A 314 -20.18 -6.95 -9.98
CA HIS A 314 -18.81 -7.36 -10.28
C HIS A 314 -17.87 -7.18 -9.08
N ALA A 315 -18.25 -6.33 -8.11
CA ALA A 315 -17.42 -5.93 -6.99
C ALA A 315 -17.61 -6.81 -5.75
N PHE A 316 -18.83 -7.30 -5.52
CA PHE A 316 -19.13 -8.22 -4.44
C PHE A 316 -20.40 -9.02 -4.73
N GLY A 317 -20.69 -9.98 -3.87
CA GLY A 317 -22.01 -10.56 -3.77
C GLY A 317 -22.18 -11.41 -2.52
N VAL A 318 -23.44 -11.68 -2.22
CA VAL A 318 -23.90 -12.25 -0.96
C VAL A 318 -24.96 -13.30 -1.26
N ARG A 319 -24.86 -14.46 -0.62
CA ARG A 319 -25.83 -15.56 -0.73
C ARG A 319 -26.24 -16.02 0.66
N CYS A 320 -27.52 -16.28 0.82
CA CYS A 320 -28.09 -16.77 2.07
C CYS A 320 -29.48 -17.36 1.80
N GLY A 321 -29.58 -18.68 1.91
CA GLY A 321 -30.87 -19.36 1.76
C GLY A 321 -30.77 -20.89 1.72
N LEU A 322 -31.91 -21.55 1.95
CA LEU A 322 -32.07 -23.00 1.80
C LEU A 322 -31.88 -23.41 0.33
N GLY A 323 -31.03 -24.41 0.10
CA GLY A 323 -30.63 -24.84 -1.25
C GLY A 323 -29.64 -23.89 -1.94
N GLU A 324 -29.27 -22.79 -1.28
CA GLU A 324 -28.29 -21.82 -1.78
C GLU A 324 -26.97 -21.90 -1.00
N THR A 325 -27.04 -21.70 0.31
CA THR A 325 -25.92 -21.77 1.26
C THR A 325 -26.19 -22.74 2.40
N MET A 326 -27.45 -23.08 2.64
CA MET A 326 -27.89 -23.94 3.74
C MET A 326 -28.59 -25.19 3.21
N THR A 327 -28.44 -26.30 3.92
CA THR A 327 -29.20 -27.54 3.76
C THR A 327 -30.34 -27.61 4.77
N GLU A 328 -31.28 -28.55 4.60
CA GLU A 328 -32.31 -28.81 5.62
C GLU A 328 -31.70 -29.20 6.97
N ALA A 329 -30.57 -29.91 6.96
CA ALA A 329 -29.84 -30.28 8.17
C ALA A 329 -29.26 -29.05 8.89
N ASP A 330 -28.77 -28.06 8.14
CA ASP A 330 -28.27 -26.80 8.72
C ASP A 330 -29.40 -26.05 9.42
N VAL A 331 -30.57 -25.92 8.77
CA VAL A 331 -31.73 -25.24 9.36
C VAL A 331 -32.24 -25.98 10.60
N LEU A 332 -32.33 -27.31 10.56
CA LEU A 332 -32.71 -28.11 11.74
C LEU A 332 -31.71 -27.99 12.89
N ALA A 333 -30.42 -27.77 12.58
CA ALA A 333 -29.37 -27.50 13.57
C ALA A 333 -29.33 -26.03 14.02
N GLY A 334 -30.16 -25.14 13.44
CA GLY A 334 -30.15 -23.71 13.71
C GLY A 334 -28.92 -22.98 13.17
N HIS A 335 -28.32 -23.49 12.09
CA HIS A 335 -27.18 -22.90 11.42
C HIS A 335 -27.61 -22.01 10.26
N LEU A 336 -27.47 -20.69 10.44
CA LEU A 336 -27.57 -19.74 9.34
C LEU A 336 -26.20 -19.59 8.65
N VAL A 337 -26.13 -19.94 7.36
CA VAL A 337 -24.90 -19.86 6.57
C VAL A 337 -24.97 -18.70 5.57
N LEU A 338 -24.04 -17.76 5.68
CA LEU A 338 -23.87 -16.61 4.80
C LEU A 338 -22.58 -16.78 3.99
N THR A 339 -22.69 -16.74 2.67
CA THR A 339 -21.53 -16.79 1.76
C THR A 339 -21.36 -15.44 1.10
N LEU A 340 -20.14 -14.89 1.13
CA LEU A 340 -19.79 -13.64 0.46
C LEU A 340 -18.56 -13.80 -0.45
N TRP A 341 -18.49 -13.01 -1.51
CA TRP A 341 -17.30 -12.82 -2.33
C TRP A 341 -17.03 -11.33 -2.49
N LEU A 342 -15.74 -10.96 -2.54
CA LEU A 342 -15.27 -9.58 -2.65
C LEU A 342 -14.23 -9.51 -3.78
N ALA A 343 -14.28 -8.45 -4.58
CA ALA A 343 -13.24 -8.09 -5.53
C ALA A 343 -12.40 -6.95 -4.93
N PRO A 344 -11.35 -7.23 -4.15
CA PRO A 344 -10.54 -6.19 -3.53
C PRO A 344 -9.63 -5.50 -4.55
N LEU A 345 -9.27 -4.25 -4.27
CA LEU A 345 -8.16 -3.58 -4.96
C LEU A 345 -6.84 -4.25 -4.57
N LYS A 346 -6.08 -4.72 -5.57
CA LYS A 346 -4.74 -5.27 -5.39
C LYS A 346 -3.70 -4.19 -5.65
N PRO A 347 -2.60 -4.11 -4.88
CA PRO A 347 -1.46 -3.29 -5.27
C PRO A 347 -0.97 -3.65 -6.68
N ALA A 348 -0.51 -2.66 -7.44
CA ALA A 348 0.13 -2.92 -8.74
C ALA A 348 1.47 -3.64 -8.49
N GLU A 349 1.50 -4.96 -8.66
CA GLU A 349 2.73 -5.73 -8.82
C GLU A 349 3.05 -5.79 -10.32
N PHE A 350 4.25 -5.36 -10.71
CA PHE A 350 4.71 -5.37 -12.09
C PHE A 350 5.60 -6.59 -12.31
N ASP A 351 5.38 -7.31 -13.41
CA ASP A 351 6.34 -8.30 -13.92
C ASP A 351 7.32 -7.58 -14.86
N ALA A 352 8.54 -7.36 -14.38
CA ALA A 352 9.61 -6.77 -15.18
C ALA A 352 10.41 -7.89 -15.87
N HIS A 353 10.34 -7.95 -17.20
CA HIS A 353 11.15 -8.87 -18.00
C HIS A 353 12.24 -8.11 -18.73
N THR A 354 13.51 -8.42 -18.44
CA THR A 354 14.66 -7.88 -19.17
C THR A 354 15.09 -8.84 -20.26
N LEU A 355 14.95 -8.44 -21.52
CA LEU A 355 15.42 -9.22 -22.67
C LEU A 355 16.82 -8.73 -23.07
N ARG A 356 17.84 -9.60 -22.95
CA ARG A 356 19.17 -9.35 -23.53
C ARG A 356 19.31 -10.14 -24.81
N LEU A 357 19.31 -9.44 -25.94
CA LEU A 357 19.55 -10.01 -27.26
C LEU A 357 20.96 -9.65 -27.75
N GLN A 358 21.67 -10.61 -28.31
CA GLN A 358 22.98 -10.40 -28.90
C GLN A 358 22.81 -10.09 -30.39
N ALA A 359 23.24 -8.89 -30.80
CA ALA A 359 23.26 -8.51 -32.21
C ALA A 359 24.33 -9.33 -32.97
N GLY A 360 23.99 -9.81 -34.17
CA GLY A 360 24.95 -10.48 -35.05
C GLY A 360 26.09 -9.54 -35.44
N MET A 361 27.34 -10.01 -35.32
CA MET A 361 28.51 -9.22 -35.72
C MET A 361 28.43 -8.88 -37.21
N PRO A 362 28.64 -7.61 -37.62
CA PRO A 362 28.75 -7.29 -39.03
C PRO A 362 30.02 -7.94 -39.59
N SER A 363 29.83 -8.82 -40.57
CA SER A 363 30.93 -9.34 -41.40
C SER A 363 31.53 -8.20 -42.22
N ALA A 364 32.78 -7.83 -41.96
CA ALA A 364 33.55 -6.96 -42.83
C ALA A 364 34.98 -7.51 -42.99
N SER A 365 35.27 -8.02 -44.19
CA SER A 365 36.64 -8.31 -44.65
C SER A 365 37.42 -7.00 -44.85
N PRO A 366 38.74 -6.97 -44.58
CA PRO A 366 39.53 -5.74 -44.62
C PRO A 366 40.13 -5.49 -46.01
N GLY A 367 40.08 -4.24 -46.47
CA GLY A 367 40.86 -3.75 -47.61
C GLY A 367 41.26 -2.28 -47.41
N PRO A 368 42.50 -1.85 -47.73
CA PRO A 368 43.13 -0.73 -47.02
C PRO A 368 43.41 0.50 -47.92
N VAL A 369 43.99 1.55 -47.28
CA VAL A 369 44.86 2.60 -47.88
C VAL A 369 44.09 3.83 -48.44
N ARG A 370 44.40 5.13 -48.22
CA ARG A 370 45.57 5.87 -47.70
C ARG A 370 45.19 7.30 -47.25
N ARG A 371 46.08 7.90 -46.44
CA ARG A 371 46.11 9.31 -46.00
C ARG A 371 46.76 10.26 -47.04
N GLY A 372 46.33 11.53 -47.06
CA GLY A 372 47.03 12.69 -47.65
C GLY A 372 46.51 14.02 -47.05
N ARG A 373 47.41 14.97 -46.75
CA ARG A 373 47.29 16.09 -45.78
C ARG A 373 47.20 17.49 -46.49
N PRO A 374 47.24 18.66 -45.80
CA PRO A 374 46.21 19.75 -45.81
C PRO A 374 46.68 21.09 -46.43
N VAL A 375 45.86 22.18 -46.48
CA VAL A 375 46.26 23.62 -46.25
C VAL A 375 45.05 24.61 -46.28
N LYS A 376 44.91 25.33 -45.13
CA LYS A 376 44.55 26.74 -44.76
C LYS A 376 43.35 27.57 -45.31
N PRO A 377 42.88 28.57 -44.50
CA PRO A 377 41.54 29.14 -44.54
C PRO A 377 41.44 30.56 -45.17
N SER A 378 40.27 30.91 -45.71
CA SER A 378 39.83 32.30 -45.91
C SER A 378 38.30 32.41 -45.85
N THR A 379 37.83 33.50 -45.26
CA THR A 379 36.45 33.81 -44.83
C THR A 379 35.67 34.60 -45.92
N PRO A 380 34.39 34.94 -45.71
CA PRO A 380 33.22 34.30 -46.30
C PRO A 380 32.63 35.05 -47.51
N SER A 381 31.97 34.32 -48.41
CA SER A 381 30.98 34.90 -49.32
C SER A 381 29.83 33.90 -49.50
N THR A 382 28.67 34.21 -48.95
CA THR A 382 27.41 33.50 -49.20
C THR A 382 26.98 33.78 -50.65
N PRO A 383 26.56 32.74 -51.40
CA PRO A 383 25.12 32.60 -51.60
C PRO A 383 24.63 31.16 -51.46
N ALA A 384 23.49 31.03 -50.78
CA ALA A 384 22.44 30.03 -50.94
C ALA A 384 22.84 28.64 -51.47
N THR A 385 22.99 27.69 -50.55
CA THR A 385 22.63 26.29 -50.82
C THR A 385 21.60 25.90 -49.78
N SER A 386 20.40 25.64 -50.28
CA SER A 386 19.31 25.00 -49.56
C SER A 386 19.81 23.78 -48.79
N VAL A 387 19.79 23.89 -47.47
CA VAL A 387 19.64 22.69 -46.63
C VAL A 387 18.25 22.17 -46.95
N GLY A 388 18.19 21.15 -47.81
CA GLY A 388 17.04 20.27 -47.84
C GLY A 388 16.92 19.69 -46.43
N ALA A 389 16.05 20.28 -45.62
CA ALA A 389 15.58 19.64 -44.41
C ALA A 389 15.06 18.27 -44.86
N ALA A 390 15.74 17.20 -44.46
CA ALA A 390 15.12 15.89 -44.47
C ALA A 390 13.80 16.08 -43.72
N ARG A 391 12.68 15.97 -44.45
CA ARG A 391 11.35 16.06 -43.86
C ARG A 391 11.23 14.78 -43.03
N THR A 392 11.59 14.85 -41.74
CA THR A 392 11.21 13.82 -40.78
C THR A 392 9.70 13.70 -40.89
N ALA A 393 9.21 12.54 -41.28
CA ALA A 393 7.78 12.29 -41.28
C ALA A 393 7.30 12.46 -39.83
N VAL A 394 6.19 13.18 -39.67
CA VAL A 394 5.67 13.57 -38.36
C VAL A 394 4.36 12.85 -38.14
N HIS A 395 4.30 12.04 -37.09
CA HIS A 395 3.10 11.36 -36.68
C HIS A 395 2.37 12.20 -35.63
N ARG A 396 1.13 12.62 -35.95
CA ARG A 396 0.36 13.52 -35.08
C ARG A 396 -0.53 12.70 -34.15
N VAL A 397 -0.44 12.96 -32.85
CA VAL A 397 -1.11 12.17 -31.81
C VAL A 397 -2.00 13.08 -30.99
N ASP A 398 -3.28 12.71 -30.89
CA ASP A 398 -4.25 13.35 -30.01
C ASP A 398 -4.17 12.72 -28.61
N LEU A 399 -3.58 13.46 -27.66
CA LEU A 399 -3.36 12.98 -26.29
C LEU A 399 -4.66 12.69 -25.53
N SER A 400 -5.78 13.32 -25.90
CA SER A 400 -7.08 13.08 -25.26
C SER A 400 -7.60 11.65 -25.47
N GLN A 401 -7.09 10.96 -26.49
CA GLN A 401 -7.41 9.55 -26.78
C GLN A 401 -6.36 8.57 -26.26
N VAL A 402 -5.25 9.09 -25.71
CA VAL A 402 -4.12 8.31 -25.19
C VAL A 402 -4.17 8.25 -23.67
N VAL A 403 -4.58 9.36 -23.03
CA VAL A 403 -4.71 9.51 -21.59
C VAL A 403 -6.03 8.92 -21.10
N SER A 404 -5.94 7.96 -20.20
CA SER A 404 -7.05 7.30 -19.50
C SER A 404 -7.09 7.76 -18.04
N SER A 405 -8.28 7.70 -17.40
CA SER A 405 -8.41 7.85 -15.94
C SER A 405 -7.71 6.72 -15.17
N TYR A 406 -7.20 5.71 -15.88
CA TYR A 406 -6.36 4.63 -15.38
C TYR A 406 -4.90 4.84 -15.84
N ILE A 407 -4.02 5.18 -14.89
CA ILE A 407 -2.58 5.48 -15.15
C ILE A 407 -1.88 4.39 -15.96
N GLY A 408 -2.20 3.10 -15.73
CA GLY A 408 -1.60 1.98 -16.45
C GLY A 408 -2.09 1.77 -17.90
N GLU A 409 -3.28 2.28 -18.26
CA GLU A 409 -3.72 2.27 -19.67
C GLU A 409 -3.03 3.38 -20.46
N THR A 410 -2.85 4.54 -19.83
CA THR A 410 -2.11 5.67 -20.39
C THR A 410 -0.68 5.23 -20.75
N GLU A 411 0.01 4.55 -19.84
CA GLU A 411 1.38 4.06 -20.08
C GLU A 411 1.47 3.04 -21.23
N LYS A 412 0.50 2.12 -21.34
CA LYS A 412 0.44 1.17 -22.47
C LYS A 412 0.20 1.88 -23.80
N ASN A 413 -0.68 2.88 -23.82
CA ASN A 413 -0.97 3.65 -25.02
C ASN A 413 0.25 4.47 -25.45
N LEU A 414 0.95 5.08 -24.50
CA LEU A 414 2.18 5.82 -24.74
C LEU A 414 3.31 4.93 -25.27
N ASN A 415 3.53 3.77 -24.66
CA ASN A 415 4.54 2.81 -25.13
C ASN A 415 4.25 2.35 -26.57
N ARG A 416 2.99 2.03 -26.89
CA ARG A 416 2.59 1.62 -28.24
C ARG A 416 2.90 2.70 -29.30
N ILE A 417 2.62 3.96 -28.99
CA ILE A 417 2.86 5.09 -29.89
C ILE A 417 4.36 5.36 -30.06
N LEU A 418 5.13 5.26 -28.97
CA LEU A 418 6.59 5.40 -29.00
C LEU A 418 7.27 4.25 -29.74
N ASP A 419 6.82 3.00 -29.56
CA ASP A 419 7.32 1.82 -30.27
C ASP A 419 7.08 1.94 -31.79
N GLU A 420 5.97 2.56 -32.19
CA GLU A 420 5.65 2.80 -33.60
C GLU A 420 6.54 3.88 -34.20
N ALA A 421 6.73 5.00 -33.49
CA ALA A 421 7.62 6.08 -33.89
C ALA A 421 9.10 5.66 -33.95
N GLU A 422 9.55 4.84 -33.00
CA GLU A 422 10.91 4.27 -32.97
C GLU A 422 11.16 3.37 -34.20
N ARG A 423 10.18 2.54 -34.56
CA ARG A 423 10.26 1.65 -35.74
C ARG A 423 10.19 2.41 -37.06
N SER A 424 9.41 3.48 -37.13
CA SER A 424 9.22 4.26 -38.36
C SER A 424 10.27 5.37 -38.55
N GLY A 425 10.99 5.76 -37.48
CA GLY A 425 11.90 6.89 -37.48
C GLY A 425 11.18 8.24 -37.57
N GLU A 426 9.89 8.27 -37.28
CA GLU A 426 9.05 9.47 -37.33
C GLU A 426 9.17 10.28 -36.03
N ALA A 427 9.08 11.60 -36.15
CA ALA A 427 8.94 12.46 -34.98
C ALA A 427 7.48 12.46 -34.53
N LEU A 428 7.24 12.42 -33.22
CA LEU A 428 5.90 12.54 -32.66
C LEU A 428 5.55 14.00 -32.47
N LEU A 429 4.40 14.43 -33.01
CA LEU A 429 3.82 15.74 -32.75
C LEU A 429 2.56 15.57 -31.90
N LEU A 430 2.64 16.01 -30.66
CA LEU A 430 1.55 15.87 -29.71
C LEU A 430 0.65 17.11 -29.74
N ASP A 431 -0.62 16.89 -30.06
CA ASP A 431 -1.65 17.93 -30.04
C ASP A 431 -2.10 18.19 -28.60
N GLU A 432 -2.39 19.46 -28.27
CA GLU A 432 -2.89 19.90 -26.96
C GLU A 432 -1.89 19.76 -25.79
N GLY A 433 -0.58 19.83 -26.09
CA GLY A 433 0.49 19.84 -25.07
C GLY A 433 0.34 20.90 -23.98
N ASP A 434 -0.35 22.01 -24.26
CA ASP A 434 -0.63 23.08 -23.29
C ASP A 434 -1.55 22.63 -22.14
N ALA A 435 -2.42 21.63 -22.36
CA ALA A 435 -3.31 21.08 -21.32
C ALA A 435 -2.56 20.16 -20.34
N LEU A 436 -1.47 19.52 -20.79
CA LEU A 436 -0.61 18.68 -19.96
C LEU A 436 0.54 19.45 -19.30
N LEU A 437 1.08 20.48 -19.97
CA LEU A 437 2.19 21.32 -19.49
C LEU A 437 1.74 22.65 -18.88
N GLY A 438 0.45 22.79 -18.55
CA GLY A 438 -0.21 24.06 -18.23
C GLY A 438 0.56 24.98 -17.29
N ARG A 439 1.25 25.97 -17.86
CA ARG A 439 1.52 27.23 -17.18
C ARG A 439 0.16 27.88 -16.91
N ARG A 440 -0.21 27.94 -15.62
CA ARG A 440 -1.22 28.82 -15.00
C ARG A 440 -2.38 29.24 -15.93
N THR A 441 -3.52 28.56 -15.83
CA THR A 441 -4.82 29.09 -15.35
C THR A 441 -5.96 28.20 -15.82
N GLU A 442 -6.91 27.94 -14.91
CA GLU A 442 -8.20 27.24 -15.11
C GLU A 442 -8.17 25.72 -15.37
N VAL A 443 -7.77 24.94 -14.35
CA VAL A 443 -8.18 23.53 -14.20
C VAL A 443 -8.74 23.36 -12.79
N SER A 444 -10.00 22.92 -12.71
CA SER A 444 -10.82 22.77 -11.49
C SER A 444 -10.52 21.44 -10.79
N GLY A 445 -9.40 21.37 -10.10
CA GLY A 445 -9.06 20.22 -9.26
C GLY A 445 -7.56 20.10 -9.05
N SER A 446 -7.15 19.86 -7.80
CA SER A 446 -5.75 19.57 -7.46
C SER A 446 -5.31 18.18 -7.93
N HIS A 447 -6.24 17.25 -8.14
CA HIS A 447 -5.93 15.87 -8.58
C HIS A 447 -5.47 15.79 -10.05
N ASP A 448 -6.11 16.52 -10.97
CA ASP A 448 -5.79 16.42 -12.41
C ASP A 448 -4.42 17.02 -12.76
N ARG A 449 -3.95 18.02 -12.01
CA ARG A 449 -2.64 18.65 -12.26
C ARG A 449 -1.47 17.71 -11.96
N TYR A 450 -1.58 16.87 -10.94
CA TYR A 450 -0.50 15.95 -10.57
C TYR A 450 -0.40 14.77 -11.53
N ALA A 451 -1.54 14.21 -11.96
CA ALA A 451 -1.57 13.13 -12.96
C ALA A 451 -1.01 13.56 -14.32
N ASN A 452 -1.31 14.80 -14.75
CA ASN A 452 -0.84 15.31 -16.04
C ASN A 452 0.67 15.62 -16.06
N LEU A 453 1.22 16.13 -14.94
CA LEU A 453 2.64 16.45 -14.82
C LEU A 453 3.51 15.17 -14.81
N GLU A 454 3.03 14.13 -14.12
CA GLU A 454 3.70 12.82 -14.05
C GLU A 454 3.68 12.10 -15.41
N THR A 455 2.59 12.23 -16.16
CA THR A 455 2.45 11.65 -17.52
C THR A 455 3.36 12.35 -18.54
N ALA A 456 3.49 13.67 -18.47
CA ALA A 456 4.38 14.43 -19.36
C ALA A 456 5.86 14.09 -19.10
N TYR A 457 6.24 13.97 -17.83
CA TYR A 457 7.59 13.55 -17.44
C TYR A 457 7.91 12.12 -17.89
N LEU A 458 6.98 11.18 -17.69
CA LEU A 458 7.13 9.79 -18.12
C LEU A 458 7.33 9.69 -19.64
N LEU A 459 6.53 10.41 -20.43
CA LEU A 459 6.67 10.46 -21.88
C LEU A 459 8.05 11.02 -22.29
N GLU A 460 8.48 12.14 -21.71
CA GLU A 460 9.75 12.78 -22.06
C GLU A 460 10.94 11.86 -21.73
N GLN A 461 10.88 11.16 -20.59
CA GLN A 461 11.88 10.17 -20.21
C GLN A 461 11.90 8.97 -21.17
N LEU A 462 10.75 8.37 -21.45
CA LEU A 462 10.64 7.22 -22.37
C LEU A 462 11.10 7.57 -23.79
N ALA A 463 10.70 8.74 -24.30
CA ALA A 463 11.11 9.20 -25.62
C ALA A 463 12.62 9.44 -25.71
N ARG A 464 13.22 10.02 -24.66
CA ARG A 464 14.65 10.28 -24.60
C ARG A 464 15.46 8.98 -24.54
N GLU A 465 15.01 8.00 -23.76
CA GLU A 465 15.64 6.67 -23.70
C GLU A 465 15.58 5.94 -25.05
N ARG A 466 14.52 6.16 -25.84
CA ARG A 466 14.27 5.52 -27.13
C ARG A 466 14.74 6.34 -28.35
N GLY A 467 15.34 7.51 -28.13
CA GLY A 467 15.82 8.38 -29.21
C GLY A 467 14.73 8.94 -30.12
N VAL A 468 13.46 8.94 -29.68
CA VAL A 468 12.32 9.45 -30.44
C VAL A 468 12.20 10.96 -30.21
N GLU A 469 12.22 11.75 -31.29
CA GLU A 469 12.03 13.20 -31.19
C GLU A 469 10.55 13.52 -30.93
N VAL A 470 10.26 14.14 -29.79
CA VAL A 470 8.90 14.59 -29.42
C VAL A 470 8.82 16.11 -29.54
N ARG A 471 7.81 16.59 -30.27
CA ARG A 471 7.50 18.01 -30.42
C ARG A 471 6.07 18.29 -29.94
N TRP A 472 5.88 19.45 -29.32
CA TRP A 472 4.60 19.87 -28.77
C TRP A 472 3.94 20.93 -29.67
N GLN A 473 2.66 20.78 -29.97
CA GLN A 473 1.88 21.79 -30.68
C GLN A 473 0.83 22.43 -29.77
N GLY A 474 1.06 23.69 -29.38
CA GLY A 474 0.08 24.47 -28.64
C GLY A 474 -1.05 24.98 -29.53
N LYS A 475 -2.25 25.18 -28.97
CA LYS A 475 -3.34 25.88 -29.70
C LYS A 475 -2.90 27.32 -29.86
N GLY A 476 -2.49 27.71 -31.07
CA GLY A 476 -2.29 29.11 -31.41
C GLY A 476 -3.52 29.91 -30.99
N LEU A 477 -3.35 30.88 -30.08
CA LEU A 477 -4.39 31.87 -29.79
C LEU A 477 -4.93 32.36 -31.13
N ARG A 478 -6.24 32.22 -31.34
CA ARG A 478 -6.92 33.06 -32.32
C ARG A 478 -6.54 34.49 -31.97
N ARG A 479 -5.78 35.16 -32.85
CA ARG A 479 -5.51 36.59 -32.70
C ARG A 479 -6.86 37.28 -32.58
N ARG A 480 -7.14 37.85 -31.41
CA ARG A 480 -8.25 38.77 -31.22
C ARG A 480 -8.04 39.90 -32.25
N PRO A 481 -9.03 40.25 -33.08
CA PRO A 481 -8.91 41.46 -33.88
C PRO A 481 -8.68 42.64 -32.92
N PRO A 482 -7.92 43.67 -33.31
CA PRO A 482 -7.68 44.83 -32.46
C PRO A 482 -9.03 45.44 -32.04
N PRO A 483 -9.16 45.96 -30.80
CA PRO A 483 -10.39 46.60 -30.37
C PRO A 483 -10.67 47.82 -31.25
N ASP A 484 -11.96 48.00 -31.57
CA ASP A 484 -12.51 49.17 -32.23
C ASP A 484 -12.25 50.40 -31.33
N PRO A 485 -11.67 51.51 -31.84
CA PRO A 485 -11.36 52.68 -31.02
C PRO A 485 -12.57 53.42 -30.42
N ASP A 486 -13.82 52.99 -30.69
CA ASP A 486 -15.04 53.71 -30.32
C ASP A 486 -16.03 52.94 -29.40
N GLU A 487 -15.57 52.00 -28.57
CA GLU A 487 -16.41 51.47 -27.47
C GLU A 487 -16.01 52.09 -26.11
N PRO A 488 -16.96 52.75 -25.38
CA PRO A 488 -16.69 53.64 -24.25
C PRO A 488 -16.23 52.96 -22.96
#